data_AF-A0A3N5YL10-F1
#
_entry.id   AF-A0A3N5YL10-F1
#
_cell.length_a   1.000
_cell.length_b   1.000
_cell.length_c   1.000
_cell.angle_alpha   90.00
_cell.angle_beta   90.00
_cell.angle_gamma   90.00
#
_symmetry.space_group_name_H-M   'P 1'
#
loop_
_entity.id
_entity.type
_entity.pdbx_description
1 polymer ?
#
loop_
_entity_poly.entity_id
_entity_poly.type
_entity_poly.pdbx_seq_one_letter_code
_entity_poly.pdbx_strand_id
1 'polypeptide(L)'
;MKGSAVTRLNPEDRPREKLQRAGASGLGDNELLAILLGSGTASASALAVATAVLEWSGGLHSLLRVSREELLRFKGLGEAR
;
A
#
# COMPACT_ATOMS: atom_id res chain seq x y z
N MET A 1 -12.44 -2.90 -17.04
CA MET A 1 -12.70 -1.46 -17.28
C MET A 1 -12.96 -0.75 -15.96
N LYS A 2 -12.01 0.11 -15.55
CA LYS A 2 -12.09 1.38 -14.80
C LYS A 2 -10.74 1.54 -14.08
N GLY A 3 -9.95 2.51 -14.55
CA GLY A 3 -8.57 2.73 -14.15
C GLY A 3 -8.38 2.80 -12.64
N SER A 4 -7.34 2.14 -12.16
CA SER A 4 -6.94 2.05 -10.77
C SER A 4 -6.87 3.44 -10.13
N ALA A 5 -7.41 3.58 -8.92
CA ALA A 5 -7.69 4.84 -8.22
C ALA A 5 -6.51 5.82 -8.04
N VAL A 6 -5.28 5.45 -8.42
CA VAL A 6 -4.11 6.35 -8.41
C VAL A 6 -4.28 7.51 -9.41
N THR A 7 -5.07 7.35 -10.47
CA THR A 7 -5.28 8.40 -11.48
C THR A 7 -6.06 9.62 -10.97
N ARG A 8 -6.64 9.59 -9.75
CA ARG A 8 -7.43 10.70 -9.18
C ARG A 8 -6.71 11.55 -8.12
N LEU A 9 -5.49 11.17 -7.74
CA LEU A 9 -4.68 12.00 -6.83
C LEU A 9 -3.98 13.10 -7.62
N ASN A 10 -3.93 14.29 -7.04
CA ASN A 10 -3.03 15.33 -7.53
C ASN A 10 -1.60 14.75 -7.55
N PRO A 11 -0.75 15.10 -8.54
CA PRO A 11 0.61 14.59 -8.63
C PRO A 11 1.39 14.72 -7.31
N GLU A 12 1.20 15.82 -6.58
CA GLU A 12 1.84 16.11 -5.29
C GLU A 12 1.42 15.19 -4.14
N ASP A 13 0.25 14.55 -4.25
CA ASP A 13 -0.32 13.63 -3.25
C ASP A 13 -0.06 12.17 -3.60
N ARG A 14 0.57 11.90 -4.76
CA ARG A 14 0.94 10.53 -5.12
C ARG A 14 2.12 10.09 -4.23
N PRO A 15 2.09 8.87 -3.67
CA PRO A 15 3.08 8.46 -2.68
C PRO A 15 4.54 8.59 -3.14
N ARG A 16 4.86 8.24 -4.39
CA ARG A 16 6.25 8.27 -4.89
C ARG A 16 6.75 9.70 -5.09
N GLU A 17 5.92 10.56 -5.64
CA GLU A 17 6.18 11.97 -5.85
C GLU A 17 6.30 12.71 -4.51
N LYS A 18 5.38 12.44 -3.57
CA LYS A 18 5.44 12.92 -2.19
C LYS A 18 6.71 12.46 -1.47
N LEU A 19 7.15 11.21 -1.67
CA LEU A 19 8.42 10.69 -1.14
C LEU A 19 9.62 11.45 -1.68
N GLN A 20 9.65 11.77 -2.98
CA GLN A 20 10.74 12.56 -3.57
C GLN A 20 10.78 13.98 -2.99
N ARG A 21 9.62 14.60 -2.76
CA ARG A 21 9.53 15.99 -2.27
C ARG A 21 9.74 16.14 -0.76
N ALA A 22 9.11 15.29 0.04
CA ALA A 22 9.01 15.45 1.50
C ALA A 22 9.78 14.39 2.30
N GLY A 23 10.39 13.41 1.64
CA GLY A 23 11.04 12.27 2.28
C GLY A 23 10.06 11.33 2.98
N ALA A 24 10.57 10.22 3.53
CA ALA A 24 9.75 9.17 4.14
C ALA A 24 8.88 9.68 5.31
N SER A 25 9.38 10.65 6.08
CA SER A 25 8.65 11.28 7.19
C SER A 25 7.40 12.04 6.78
N GLY A 26 7.26 12.40 5.50
CA GLY A 26 6.07 13.04 4.98
C GLY A 26 4.92 12.08 4.67
N LEU A 27 5.16 10.77 4.71
CA LEU A 27 4.21 9.74 4.30
C LEU A 27 3.53 9.10 5.51
N GLY A 28 2.25 8.74 5.34
CA GLY A 28 1.57 7.81 6.23
C GLY A 28 2.04 6.36 6.00
N ASP A 29 1.80 5.50 6.99
CA ASP A 29 2.15 4.08 6.94
C ASP A 29 1.58 3.37 5.71
N ASN A 30 0.35 3.71 5.32
CA ASN A 30 -0.30 3.15 4.13
C ASN A 30 0.35 3.60 2.83
N GLU A 31 0.84 4.83 2.75
CA GLU A 31 1.56 5.34 1.58
C GLU A 31 2.93 4.67 1.46
N LEU A 32 3.66 4.52 2.57
CA LEU A 32 4.93 3.77 2.61
C LEU A 32 4.72 2.33 2.17
N LEU A 33 3.74 1.64 2.75
CA LEU A 33 3.44 0.26 2.39
C LEU A 33 3.00 0.16 0.92
N ALA A 34 2.20 1.11 0.41
CA ALA A 34 1.80 1.12 -1.00
C ALA A 34 2.98 1.26 -1.96
N ILE A 35 4.02 2.03 -1.58
CA ILE A 35 5.26 2.13 -2.34
C ILE A 35 5.98 0.79 -2.37
N LEU A 36 6.09 0.11 -1.22
CA LEU A 36 6.73 -1.21 -1.10
C LEU A 36 5.98 -2.29 -1.89
N LEU A 37 4.65 -2.28 -1.87
CA LEU A 37 3.84 -3.18 -2.70
C LEU A 37 4.04 -2.92 -4.20
N GLY A 38 4.37 -1.68 -4.58
CA GLY A 38 4.71 -1.27 -5.94
C GLY A 38 3.54 -1.26 -6.94
N SER A 39 2.52 -2.08 -6.70
CA SER A 39 1.35 -2.26 -7.54
C SER A 39 0.13 -2.68 -6.73
N GLY A 40 -1.06 -2.47 -7.29
CA GLY A 40 -2.31 -2.96 -6.72
C GLY A 40 -2.77 -4.25 -7.39
N THR A 41 -4.03 -4.59 -7.19
CA THR A 41 -4.67 -5.71 -7.90
C THR A 41 -5.39 -5.22 -9.16
N ALA A 42 -6.02 -6.13 -9.90
CA ALA A 42 -6.89 -5.77 -11.02
C ALA A 42 -8.09 -4.90 -10.60
N SER A 43 -8.49 -4.92 -9.32
CA SER A 43 -9.67 -4.22 -8.82
C SER A 43 -9.36 -3.13 -7.79
N ALA A 44 -8.12 -3.01 -7.31
CA ALA A 44 -7.74 -2.07 -6.25
C ALA A 44 -6.35 -1.46 -6.51
N SER A 45 -6.14 -0.20 -6.13
CA SER A 45 -4.81 0.42 -6.20
C SER A 45 -3.88 -0.10 -5.10
N ALA A 46 -2.56 0.10 -5.26
CA ALA A 46 -1.58 -0.24 -4.22
C ALA A 46 -1.92 0.44 -2.88
N LEU A 47 -2.37 1.70 -2.92
CA LEU A 47 -2.79 2.44 -1.73
C LEU A 47 -4.03 1.82 -1.06
N ALA A 48 -5.00 1.37 -1.85
CA ALA A 48 -6.18 0.70 -1.31
C ALA A 48 -5.82 -0.66 -0.68
N VAL A 49 -4.94 -1.43 -1.31
CA VAL A 49 -4.43 -2.69 -0.75
C VAL A 49 -3.66 -2.43 0.55
N ALA A 50 -2.74 -1.47 0.56
CA ALA A 50 -1.96 -1.12 1.74
C ALA A 50 -2.83 -0.69 2.93
N THR A 51 -3.82 0.17 2.69
CA THR A 51 -4.78 0.58 3.72
C THR A 51 -5.54 -0.63 4.27
N ALA A 52 -6.07 -1.50 3.41
CA ALA A 52 -6.81 -2.67 3.84
C ALA A 52 -5.95 -3.68 4.63
N VAL A 53 -4.67 -3.83 4.27
CA VAL A 53 -3.71 -4.68 5.01
C VAL A 53 -3.43 -4.12 6.40
N LEU A 54 -3.25 -2.80 6.52
CA LEU A 54 -3.04 -2.14 7.81
C LEU A 54 -4.29 -2.21 8.69
N GLU A 55 -5.48 -2.00 8.14
CA GLU A 55 -6.74 -2.16 8.87
C GLU A 55 -6.91 -3.60 9.37
N TRP A 56 -6.68 -4.58 8.51
CA TRP A 56 -6.79 -6.00 8.87
C TRP A 56 -5.78 -6.44 9.93
N SER A 57 -4.53 -5.98 9.83
CA SER A 57 -3.48 -6.32 10.81
C SER A 57 -3.57 -5.52 12.11
N GLY A 58 -4.33 -4.43 12.15
CA GLY A 58 -4.39 -3.53 13.31
C GLY A 58 -3.23 -2.54 13.37
N GLY A 59 -2.73 -2.11 12.21
CA GLY A 59 -1.67 -1.11 12.04
C GLY A 59 -0.28 -1.69 11.80
N LEU A 60 0.68 -0.81 11.48
CA LEU A 60 2.01 -1.21 11.01
C LEU A 60 2.78 -2.05 12.05
N HIS A 61 2.72 -1.67 13.33
CA HIS A 61 3.38 -2.43 14.40
C HIS A 61 2.87 -3.87 14.53
N SER A 62 1.59 -4.09 14.29
CA SER A 62 0.98 -5.41 14.35
C SER A 62 1.26 -6.21 13.08
N LEU A 63 1.29 -5.55 11.93
CA LEU A 63 1.70 -6.15 10.65
C LEU A 63 3.07 -6.83 10.73
N LEU A 64 4.03 -6.23 11.46
CA LEU A 64 5.38 -6.80 11.66
C LEU A 64 5.39 -8.14 12.41
N ARG A 65 4.29 -8.51 13.08
CA ARG A 65 4.15 -9.78 13.80
C ARG A 65 3.35 -10.83 13.01
N VAL A 66 2.77 -10.45 11.87
CA VAL A 66 1.99 -11.35 11.03
C VAL A 66 2.93 -12.30 10.29
N SER A 67 2.62 -13.60 10.30
CA SER A 67 3.41 -14.59 9.57
C SER A 67 3.28 -14.45 8.05
N ARG A 68 4.23 -15.00 7.31
CA ARG A 68 4.18 -15.07 5.85
C ARG A 68 2.91 -15.79 5.38
N GLU A 69 2.54 -16.88 6.03
CA GLU A 69 1.39 -17.72 5.69
C GLU A 69 0.08 -16.94 5.87
N GLU A 70 -0.01 -16.12 6.91
CA GLU A 70 -1.16 -15.23 7.12
C GLU A 70 -1.21 -14.10 6.09
N LEU A 71 -0.07 -13.49 5.75
CA LEU A 71 0.00 -12.46 4.70
C LEU A 71 -0.45 -13.01 3.34
N LEU A 72 -0.04 -14.23 2.98
CA LEU A 72 -0.43 -14.86 1.71
C LEU A 72 -1.90 -15.26 1.65
N ARG A 73 -2.60 -15.34 2.79
CA ARG A 73 -4.06 -15.54 2.83
C ARG A 73 -4.82 -14.24 2.58
N PHE A 74 -4.19 -13.08 2.74
CA PHE A 74 -4.83 -11.80 2.48
C PHE A 74 -5.06 -11.61 0.99
N LYS A 75 -6.33 -11.45 0.59
CA LYS A 75 -6.69 -11.26 -0.82
C LYS A 75 -6.11 -9.96 -1.37
N GLY A 76 -5.16 -10.09 -2.28
CA GLY A 76 -4.47 -8.95 -2.90
C GLY A 76 -2.99 -8.85 -2.55
N LEU A 77 -2.50 -9.70 -1.65
CA LEU A 77 -1.07 -9.96 -1.46
C LEU A 77 -0.69 -11.29 -2.12
N GLY A 78 0.55 -11.37 -2.58
CA GLY A 78 1.14 -12.56 -3.18
C GLY A 78 2.62 -12.62 -2.85
N GLU A 79 3.29 -13.66 -3.35
CA GLU A 79 4.74 -13.78 -3.16
C GLU A 79 5.48 -12.63 -3.84
N ALA A 80 6.41 -12.01 -3.09
CA ALA A 80 7.35 -11.05 -3.64
C ALA A 80 8.25 -11.74 -4.68
N ARG A 81 8.59 -11.02 -5.74
CA ARG A 81 9.39 -11.50 -6.88
C ARG A 81 10.57 -10.58 -7.11
#